data_AF-A0A0S7ZMN9-F1
#
_entry.id   AF-A0A0S7ZMN9-F1
#
_cell.length_a   1.000
_cell.length_b   1.000
_cell.length_c   1.000
_cell.angle_alpha   90.00
_cell.angle_beta   90.00
_cell.angle_gamma   90.00
#
_symmetry.space_group_name_H-M   'P 1'
#
loop_
_entity.id
_entity.type
_entity.pdbx_description
1 polymer ?
#
loop_
_entity_poly.entity_id
_entity_poly.type
_entity_poly.pdbx_seq_one_letter_code
_entity_poly.pdbx_strand_id
1 'polypeptide(L)'
;MESFMTASMLYNLVQCPHRLYLDLHEDPVKRDPESTFLQLLWERGTLFEQKVMMDRSLEFADLGGKTAEEREERTQETMEQGVGLIYRGRLRSGNLLGEPDL
;
A
#
# COMPACT_ATOMS: atom_id res chain seq x y z
N MET A 1 -12.64 -5.10 -16.32
CA MET A 1 -11.73 -4.69 -15.23
C MET A 1 -11.01 -5.93 -14.76
N GLU A 2 -9.70 -5.98 -14.91
CA GLU A 2 -8.92 -7.03 -14.25
C GLU A 2 -9.06 -6.85 -12.74
N SER A 3 -9.41 -7.92 -12.03
CA SER A 3 -9.51 -7.90 -10.57
C SER A 3 -8.12 -8.21 -10.01
N PHE A 4 -7.53 -7.23 -9.34
CA PHE A 4 -6.25 -7.40 -8.66
C PHE A 4 -6.45 -8.09 -7.30
N MET A 5 -5.53 -8.99 -6.95
CA MET A 5 -5.42 -9.56 -5.62
C MET A 5 -4.31 -8.85 -4.86
N THR A 6 -4.68 -8.24 -3.73
CA THR A 6 -3.72 -7.58 -2.83
C THR A 6 -3.37 -8.48 -1.64
N ALA A 7 -2.24 -8.21 -0.99
CA ALA A 7 -1.87 -8.90 0.24
C ALA A 7 -2.94 -8.75 1.34
N SER A 8 -3.57 -7.58 1.44
CA SER A 8 -4.65 -7.31 2.38
C SER A 8 -5.88 -8.20 2.13
N MET A 9 -6.19 -8.52 0.87
CA MET A 9 -7.27 -9.46 0.56
C MET A 9 -6.96 -10.87 1.07
N LEU A 10 -5.72 -11.34 0.89
CA LEU A 10 -5.29 -12.64 1.41
C LEU A 10 -5.30 -12.65 2.95
N TYR A 11 -4.83 -11.58 3.58
CA TYR A 11 -4.89 -11.42 5.04
C TYR A 11 -6.34 -11.47 5.54
N ASN A 12 -7.24 -10.71 4.92
CA ASN A 12 -8.66 -10.69 5.27
C ASN A 12 -9.32 -12.06 5.04
N LEU A 13 -8.97 -12.78 3.97
CA LEU A 13 -9.47 -14.13 3.71
C LEU A 13 -9.10 -15.09 4.84
N VAL A 14 -7.84 -15.06 5.31
CA VAL A 14 -7.37 -15.93 6.40
C VAL A 14 -8.04 -15.57 7.73
N GLN A 15 -8.22 -14.28 8.02
CA GLN A 15 -8.82 -13.82 9.27
C GLN A 15 -10.34 -14.04 9.31
N CYS A 16 -11.03 -13.71 8.23
CA CYS A 16 -12.48 -13.82 8.10
C CYS A 16 -12.89 -13.83 6.61
N PRO A 17 -13.16 -15.00 6.01
CA PRO A 17 -13.59 -15.09 4.61
C PRO A 17 -14.85 -14.28 4.30
N HIS A 18 -15.77 -14.18 5.27
CA HIS A 18 -16.99 -13.39 5.12
C HIS A 18 -16.69 -11.89 4.99
N ARG A 19 -15.67 -11.38 5.67
CA ARG A 19 -15.22 -9.99 5.50
C ARG A 19 -14.76 -9.74 4.06
N LEU A 20 -13.91 -10.60 3.50
CA LEU A 20 -13.47 -10.43 2.11
C LEU A 20 -14.66 -10.49 1.14
N TYR A 21 -15.64 -11.36 1.39
CA TYR A 21 -16.86 -11.43 0.57
C TYR A 21 -17.61 -10.08 0.58
N LEU A 22 -17.85 -9.51 1.77
CA LEU A 22 -18.49 -8.20 1.90
C LEU A 22 -17.66 -7.08 1.26
N ASP A 23 -16.33 -7.14 1.41
CA ASP A 23 -15.41 -6.15 0.83
C ASP A 23 -15.49 -6.11 -0.71
N LEU A 24 -15.73 -7.26 -1.35
CA LEU A 24 -15.75 -7.43 -2.81
C LEU A 24 -17.14 -7.33 -3.46
N HIS A 25 -18.21 -7.68 -2.74
CA HIS A 25 -19.53 -7.88 -3.35
C HIS A 25 -20.65 -7.03 -2.75
N GLU A 26 -20.49 -6.48 -1.54
CA GLU A 26 -21.53 -5.67 -0.88
C GLU A 26 -21.36 -4.18 -1.20
N ASP A 27 -22.44 -3.41 -1.04
CA ASP A 27 -22.43 -1.96 -1.23
C ASP A 27 -21.52 -1.26 -0.19
N PRO A 28 -20.44 -0.57 -0.61
CA PRO A 28 -19.55 0.15 0.30
C PRO A 28 -20.25 1.21 1.16
N VAL A 29 -21.39 1.74 0.72
CA VAL A 29 -22.16 2.76 1.47
C VAL A 29 -22.79 2.17 2.74
N LYS A 30 -22.96 0.84 2.81
CA LYS A 30 -23.46 0.16 4.02
C LYS A 30 -22.40 -0.05 5.09
N ARG A 31 -21.13 0.29 4.81
CA ARG A 31 -20.04 0.16 5.79
C ARG A 31 -20.22 1.19 6.90
N ASP A 32 -19.90 0.78 8.12
CA ASP A 32 -19.79 1.71 9.22
C ASP A 32 -18.72 2.78 8.89
N PRO A 33 -18.92 4.03 9.31
CA PRO A 33 -17.91 5.06 9.13
C PRO A 33 -16.64 4.67 9.88
N GLU A 34 -15.49 5.04 9.31
CA GLU A 34 -14.22 4.82 9.97
C GLU A 34 -14.18 5.54 11.32
N SER A 35 -13.70 4.85 12.35
CA SER A 35 -13.47 5.45 13.65
C SER A 35 -12.38 6.52 13.53
N THR A 36 -12.62 7.72 14.07
CA THR A 36 -11.59 8.77 14.19
C THR A 36 -10.32 8.27 14.87
N PHE A 37 -10.43 7.32 15.80
CA PHE A 37 -9.27 6.71 16.44
C PHE A 37 -8.40 5.91 15.46
N LEU A 38 -9.01 5.18 14.51
CA LEU A 38 -8.27 4.44 13.49
C LEU A 38 -7.56 5.38 12.52
N GLN A 39 -8.21 6.48 12.13
CA GLN A 39 -7.60 7.50 11.29
C GLN A 39 -6.36 8.12 11.96
N LEU A 40 -6.47 8.47 13.25
CA LEU A 40 -5.33 8.97 14.03
C LEU A 40 -4.18 7.95 14.13
N LEU A 41 -4.48 6.65 14.22
CA LEU A 41 -3.45 5.61 14.22
C LEU A 41 -2.72 5.53 12.86
N TRP A 42 -3.44 5.63 11.74
CA TRP A 42 -2.83 5.64 10.41
C TRP A 42 -2.00 6.88 10.14
N GLU A 43 -2.50 8.06 10.52
CA GLU A 43 -1.76 9.31 10.44
C GLU A 43 -0.47 9.22 11.24
N ARG A 44 -0.55 8.72 12.48
CA ARG A 44 0.63 8.52 13.33
C ARG A 44 1.63 7.52 12.72
N GLY A 45 1.14 6.44 12.13
CA GLY A 45 1.98 5.46 11.43
C GLY A 45 2.74 6.09 10.27
N THR A 46 2.02 6.79 9.39
CA THR A 46 2.59 7.48 8.22
C THR A 46 3.63 8.53 8.61
N LEU A 47 3.34 9.32 9.65
CA LEU A 47 4.27 10.33 10.17
C LEU A 47 5.52 9.69 10.78
N PHE A 48 5.36 8.55 11.46
CA PHE A 48 6.47 7.82 12.05
C PHE A 48 7.39 7.23 10.97
N GLU A 49 6.84 6.59 9.95
CA GLU A 49 7.61 6.10 8.80
C GLU A 49 8.40 7.22 8.12
N GLN A 50 7.74 8.35 7.83
CA GLN A 50 8.40 9.49 7.22
C GLN A 50 9.56 10.00 8.08
N LYS A 51 9.36 10.08 9.40
CA LYS A 51 10.42 10.45 10.34
C LYS A 51 11.57 9.44 10.31
N VAL A 52 11.30 8.14 10.31
CA VAL A 52 12.33 7.09 10.24
C VAL A 52 13.16 7.21 8.95
N MET A 53 12.51 7.53 7.82
CA MET A 53 13.20 7.73 6.55
C MET A 53 14.07 8.99 6.56
N MET A 54 13.60 10.09 7.17
CA MET A 54 14.36 11.35 7.30
C MET A 54 15.53 11.26 8.30
N ASP A 55 15.35 10.53 9.40
CA ASP A 55 16.35 10.38 10.46
C ASP A 55 17.51 9.44 10.03
N ARG A 56 17.31 8.62 9.00
CA ARG A 56 18.34 7.74 8.45
C ARG A 56 19.17 8.48 7.39
N SER A 57 20.49 8.44 7.51
CA SER A 57 21.44 8.90 6.47
C SER A 57 21.54 7.93 5.28
N LEU A 58 20.43 7.28 4.91
CA LEU A 58 20.36 6.36 3.78
C LEU A 58 19.81 7.13 2.57
N GLU A 59 20.42 6.94 1.42
CA GLU A 59 19.84 7.42 0.17
C GLU A 59 18.66 6.51 -0.21
N PHE A 60 17.51 7.12 -0.50
CA PHE A 60 16.31 6.41 -0.94
C PHE A 60 15.57 7.20 -2.01
N ALA A 61 14.84 6.49 -2.88
CA ALA A 61 13.94 7.10 -3.85
C ALA A 61 12.53 7.21 -3.26
N ASP A 62 12.01 8.41 -3.05
CA ASP A 62 10.63 8.63 -2.58
C ASP A 62 9.64 8.76 -3.74
N LEU A 63 8.62 7.91 -3.76
CA LEU A 63 7.56 7.90 -4.77
C LEU A 63 6.21 8.43 -4.22
N GLY A 64 6.18 8.98 -3.01
CA GLY A 64 4.97 9.35 -2.25
C GLY A 64 4.08 10.46 -2.79
N GLY A 65 4.45 11.12 -3.89
CA GLY A 65 3.66 12.17 -4.56
C GLY A 65 3.12 11.79 -5.93
N LYS A 66 3.25 10.53 -6.33
CA LYS A 66 2.89 10.01 -7.67
C LYS A 66 1.56 9.28 -7.66
N THR A 67 0.90 9.20 -8.81
CA THR A 67 -0.29 8.35 -8.96
C THR A 67 0.05 6.86 -8.82
N ALA A 68 -0.96 6.00 -8.67
CA ALA A 68 -0.73 4.57 -8.54
C ALA A 68 0.01 3.99 -9.76
N GLU A 69 -0.38 4.39 -10.96
CA GLU A 69 0.23 3.96 -12.22
C GLU A 69 1.67 4.45 -12.35
N GLU A 70 1.91 5.73 -12.02
CA GLU A 70 3.25 6.32 -12.03
C GLU A 70 4.17 5.67 -10.98
N ARG A 71 3.63 5.28 -9.81
CA ARG A 71 4.39 4.55 -8.79
C ARG A 71 4.81 3.18 -9.30
N GLU A 72 3.95 2.46 -10.02
CA GLU A 72 4.30 1.15 -10.60
C GLU A 72 5.45 1.28 -11.60
N GLU A 73 5.32 2.18 -12.58
CA GLU A 73 6.35 2.44 -13.58
C GLU A 73 7.68 2.86 -12.92
N ARG A 74 7.61 3.84 -12.02
CA ARG A 74 8.82 4.39 -11.39
C ARG A 74 9.49 3.40 -10.45
N THR A 75 8.73 2.53 -9.78
CA THR A 75 9.30 1.47 -8.94
C THR A 75 10.14 0.53 -9.82
N GLN A 76 9.62 0.13 -10.98
CA GLN A 76 10.33 -0.75 -11.92
C GLN A 76 11.63 -0.10 -12.43
N GLU A 77 11.57 1.14 -12.90
CA GLU A 77 12.75 1.88 -13.36
C GLU A 77 13.82 2.00 -12.26
N THR A 78 13.38 2.26 -11.03
CA THR A 78 14.27 2.46 -9.88
C THR A 78 14.94 1.14 -9.47
N MET A 79 14.23 0.01 -9.58
CA MET A 79 14.80 -1.33 -9.39
C MET A 79 15.82 -1.68 -10.48
N GLU A 80 15.54 -1.34 -11.74
CA GLU A 80 16.45 -1.55 -12.87
C GLU A 80 17.75 -0.72 -12.75
N GLN A 81 17.65 0.48 -12.18
CA GLN A 81 18.79 1.32 -11.85
C GLN A 81 19.61 0.82 -10.65
N GLY A 82 19.13 -0.21 -9.94
CA GLY A 82 19.83 -0.79 -8.79
C GLY A 82 19.82 0.10 -7.55
N VAL A 83 18.82 0.98 -7.40
CA VAL A 83 18.68 1.82 -6.20
C VAL A 83 18.38 0.93 -4.98
N GLY A 84 19.15 1.11 -3.90
CA GLY A 84 19.11 0.23 -2.74
C GLY A 84 17.86 0.31 -1.87
N LEU A 85 17.10 1.42 -1.92
CA LEU A 85 15.90 1.64 -1.10
C LEU A 85 14.88 2.51 -1.84
N ILE A 86 13.63 2.04 -1.92
CA ILE A 86 12.55 2.70 -2.67
C ILE A 86 11.37 2.95 -1.72
N TYR A 87 11.20 4.19 -1.26
CA TYR A 87 10.08 4.60 -0.41
C TYR A 87 8.77 4.76 -1.20
N ARG A 88 7.69 4.21 -0.66
CA ARG A 88 6.33 4.11 -1.23
C ARG A 88 6.32 3.47 -2.62
N GLY A 89 7.06 2.38 -2.78
CA GLY A 89 7.01 1.55 -3.99
C GLY A 89 5.63 0.94 -4.25
N ARG A 90 5.40 0.50 -5.49
CA ARG A 90 4.21 -0.25 -5.89
C ARG A 90 4.58 -1.25 -6.99
N LEU A 91 4.16 -2.50 -6.83
CA LEU A 91 4.55 -3.61 -7.70
C LEU A 91 3.35 -4.41 -8.17
N ARG A 92 3.39 -4.80 -9.44
CA ARG A 92 2.40 -5.66 -10.06
C ARG A 92 3.07 -6.89 -10.67
N SER A 93 2.50 -8.06 -10.44
CA SER A 93 2.91 -9.31 -11.08
C SER A 93 1.68 -10.09 -11.51
N GLY A 94 1.37 -10.08 -12.81
CA GLY A 94 0.11 -10.59 -13.32
C GLY A 94 -1.07 -9.86 -12.67
N ASN A 95 -1.96 -10.62 -12.01
CA ASN A 95 -3.09 -10.06 -11.25
C ASN A 95 -2.77 -9.79 -9.77
N LEU A 96 -1.52 -9.97 -9.34
CA LEU A 96 -1.08 -9.64 -7.98
C LEU A 96 -0.63 -8.19 -7.92
N LEU A 97 -1.08 -7.48 -6.88
CA LEU A 97 -0.74 -6.10 -6.65
C LEU A 97 -0.26 -5.91 -5.20
N GLY A 98 0.92 -5.33 -5.05
CA GLY A 98 1.55 -5.12 -3.75
C GLY A 98 2.05 -3.69 -3.60
N GLU A 99 1.95 -3.19 -2.38
CA GLU A 99 2.66 -1.99 -1.94
C GLU A 99 3.65 -2.44 -0.88
N PRO A 100 4.92 -2.68 -1.25
CA PRO A 100 5.95 -3.08 -0.31
C PRO A 100 6.09 -2.02 0.78
N ASP A 101 6.09 -2.47 2.02
CA ASP A 101 6.35 -1.61 3.18
C ASP A 101 7.83 -1.19 3.23
N LEU A 102 8.12 -0.15 4.02
CA LEU A 102 9.45 0.47 4.17
C LEU A 102 9.90 0.70 5.60
#